data_AF-A0A0G0SUG0-F1
#
_entry.id   AF-A0A0G0SUG0-F1
#
_cell.length_a   1.000
_cell.length_b   1.000
_cell.length_c   1.000
_cell.angle_alpha   90.00
_cell.angle_beta   90.00
_cell.angle_gamma   90.00
#
_symmetry.space_group_name_H-M   'P 1'
#
loop_
_entity.id
_entity.type
_entity.pdbx_description
1 polymer ?
#
loop_
_entity_poly.entity_id
_entity_poly.type
_entity_poly.pdbx_seq_one_letter_code
_entity_poly.pdbx_strand_id
1 'polypeptide(L)'
;MPLLTMVLIVFLVWVLIWFFRGGSFRLYASTFFGLYSLTGQIWLSVLLIGIIQNIVFLPLRFISMRLSQSFKDFEEKLDKTKEGEQYFVFTERVKKGDPMVAFYIFNFVVNAIAFFSAGRIFLIDFYSQKLDPNYLYKFIPYPQYPLVGTDFHFPFFKITETFSLSWSTIFLIWLGITVFFAVLKLLWRVVRGLLSKNQKLLGVRINYNRLMLTVGGFGVTLLVASVIILRNIPVEFAPWLLVADLTRQNTVMNTITAIGTFLTVMHASYTRHRIDVAIAEKKGIPSDIIYKVFKGKMEQSFKNAVILGIGAFLITNQIPCAFELSVATFEVLYILSPYTFDKILVGAGAKEKMGEAVVAVAEEVSAEKTI
;
A
#
# COMPACT_ATOMS: atom_id res chain seq x y z
N MET A 1 9.13 -32.08 17.66
CA MET A 1 9.09 -30.95 16.71
C MET A 1 10.13 -31.18 15.62
N PRO A 2 9.87 -30.82 14.36
CA PRO A 2 10.87 -30.85 13.30
C PRO A 2 12.08 -29.96 13.66
N LEU A 3 13.29 -30.40 13.33
CA LEU A 3 14.54 -29.70 13.64
C LEU A 3 14.55 -28.26 13.10
N LEU A 4 14.02 -28.05 11.89
CA LEU A 4 13.89 -26.74 11.26
C LEU A 4 13.01 -25.78 12.08
N THR A 5 11.87 -26.26 12.58
CA THR A 5 10.95 -25.48 13.43
C THR A 5 11.61 -25.10 14.74
N MET A 6 12.37 -26.02 15.35
CA MET A 6 13.13 -25.73 16.56
C MET A 6 14.20 -24.66 16.33
N VAL A 7 14.98 -24.79 15.25
CA VAL A 7 15.98 -23.78 14.86
C VAL A 7 15.34 -22.41 14.63
N LEU A 8 14.22 -22.35 13.92
CA LEU A 8 13.48 -21.10 13.67
C LEU A 8 12.98 -20.46 14.97
N ILE A 9 12.45 -21.24 15.91
CA ILE A 9 11.96 -20.73 17.20
C ILE A 9 13.13 -20.23 18.07
N VAL A 10 14.23 -20.98 18.14
CA VAL A 10 15.42 -20.55 18.89
C VAL A 10 15.98 -19.26 18.29
N PHE A 11 16.06 -19.18 16.97
CA PHE A 11 16.51 -17.99 16.28
C PHE A 11 15.55 -16.81 16.48
N LEU A 12 14.23 -17.04 16.46
CA LEU A 12 13.21 -16.03 16.77
C LEU A 12 13.40 -15.44 18.17
N VAL A 13 13.56 -16.31 19.19
CA VAL A 13 13.78 -15.88 20.58
C VAL A 13 15.07 -15.08 20.68
N TRP A 14 16.14 -15.54 20.02
CA TRP A 14 17.41 -14.81 19.98
C TRP A 14 17.27 -13.44 19.33
N VAL A 15 16.58 -13.33 18.19
CA VAL A 15 16.30 -12.07 17.50
C VAL A 15 15.46 -11.12 18.37
N LEU A 16 14.46 -11.64 19.09
CA LEU A 16 13.64 -10.84 20.02
C LEU A 16 14.47 -10.31 21.20
N ILE A 17 15.29 -11.15 21.83
CA ILE A 17 16.19 -10.72 22.91
C ILE A 17 17.15 -9.64 22.39
N TRP A 18 17.70 -9.83 21.19
CA TRP A 18 18.58 -8.84 20.56
C TRP A 18 17.86 -7.52 20.24
N PHE A 19 16.60 -7.58 19.79
CA PHE A 19 15.74 -6.41 19.57
C PHE A 19 15.50 -5.63 20.86
N PHE A 20 15.05 -6.28 21.93
CA PHE A 20 14.76 -5.62 23.21
C PHE A 20 16.01 -5.05 23.89
N ARG A 21 17.19 -5.60 23.61
CA ARG A 21 18.49 -5.04 24.03
C ARG A 21 18.94 -3.84 23.19
N GLY A 22 18.15 -3.39 22.21
CA GLY A 22 18.47 -2.27 21.33
C GLY A 22 19.42 -2.61 20.18
N GLY A 23 19.69 -3.89 19.93
CA GLY A 23 20.60 -4.33 18.88
C GLY A 23 20.13 -3.93 17.48
N SER A 24 18.83 -4.05 17.21
CA SER A 24 18.24 -3.66 15.91
C SER A 24 18.34 -2.17 15.65
N PHE A 25 18.11 -1.34 16.67
CA PHE A 25 18.26 0.10 16.60
C PHE A 25 19.72 0.47 16.34
N ARG A 26 20.65 -0.14 17.09
CA ARG A 26 22.09 0.04 16.88
C ARG A 26 22.52 -0.33 15.46
N LEU A 27 22.04 -1.47 14.95
CA LEU A 27 22.33 -1.90 13.58
C LEU A 27 21.84 -0.87 12.57
N TYR A 28 20.57 -0.47 12.67
CA TYR A 28 19.95 0.43 11.70
C TYR A 28 20.57 1.84 11.76
N ALA A 29 20.87 2.35 12.96
CA ALA A 29 21.55 3.63 13.15
C ALA A 29 22.98 3.56 12.57
N SER A 30 23.71 2.49 12.86
CA SER A 30 25.05 2.27 12.31
C SER A 30 25.06 2.18 10.79
N THR A 31 24.08 1.50 10.19
CA THR A 31 23.92 1.47 8.74
C THR A 31 23.61 2.85 8.19
N PHE A 32 22.67 3.58 8.79
CA PHE A 32 22.30 4.93 8.36
C PHE A 32 23.50 5.89 8.42
N PHE A 33 24.20 5.97 9.56
CA PHE A 33 25.36 6.84 9.71
C PHE A 33 26.59 6.38 8.92
N GLY A 34 26.73 5.07 8.70
CA GLY A 34 27.70 4.53 7.75
C GLY A 34 27.45 5.04 6.33
N LEU A 35 26.20 4.97 5.87
CA LEU A 35 25.82 5.53 4.56
C LEU A 35 26.02 7.04 4.51
N TYR A 36 25.66 7.76 5.57
CA TYR A 36 25.88 9.20 5.67
C TYR A 36 27.36 9.57 5.61
N SER A 37 28.24 8.79 6.25
CA SER A 37 29.69 9.02 6.18
C SER A 37 30.25 8.85 4.76
N LEU A 38 29.58 8.05 3.93
CA LEU A 38 29.94 7.83 2.52
C LEU A 38 29.33 8.88 1.59
N THR A 39 28.09 9.28 1.82
CA THR A 39 27.35 10.19 0.92
C THR A 39 27.51 11.66 1.27
N GLY A 40 27.71 11.98 2.55
CA GLY A 40 27.66 13.35 3.07
C GLY A 40 26.28 14.02 2.94
N GLN A 41 25.23 13.26 2.63
CA GLN A 41 23.90 13.77 2.30
C GLN A 41 22.83 12.90 2.95
N ILE A 42 22.06 13.47 3.89
CA ILE A 42 21.00 12.75 4.61
C ILE A 42 19.97 12.15 3.66
N TRP A 43 19.45 12.95 2.73
CA TRP A 43 18.37 12.49 1.84
C TRP A 43 18.79 11.25 1.05
N LEU A 44 20.04 11.20 0.61
CA LEU A 44 20.58 10.04 -0.11
C LEU A 44 20.74 8.84 0.82
N SER A 45 21.17 9.03 2.07
CA SER A 45 21.26 7.95 3.07
C SER A 45 19.88 7.36 3.40
N VAL A 46 18.83 8.19 3.46
CA VAL A 46 17.43 7.75 3.66
C VAL A 46 16.94 6.89 2.49
N LEU A 47 17.25 7.27 1.25
CA LEU A 47 16.90 6.46 0.07
C LEU A 47 17.68 5.13 0.08
N LEU A 48 18.99 5.20 0.31
CA LEU A 48 19.88 4.04 0.26
C LEU A 48 19.56 3.01 1.35
N ILE A 49 19.16 3.43 2.55
CA ILE A 49 18.79 2.48 3.59
C ILE A 49 17.53 1.68 3.20
N GLY A 50 16.58 2.30 2.50
CA GLY A 50 15.41 1.61 1.93
C GLY A 50 15.79 0.58 0.86
N ILE A 51 16.74 0.92 -0.01
CA ILE A 51 17.28 0.01 -1.04
C ILE A 51 18.01 -1.17 -0.38
N ILE A 52 18.91 -0.89 0.55
CA ILE A 52 19.69 -1.91 1.28
C ILE A 52 18.76 -2.84 2.05
N GLN A 53 17.76 -2.30 2.75
CA GLN A 53 16.77 -3.10 3.46
C GLN A 53 16.03 -4.05 2.52
N ASN A 54 15.63 -3.59 1.34
CA ASN A 54 15.00 -4.46 0.33
C ASN A 54 15.95 -5.58 -0.13
N ILE A 55 17.22 -5.28 -0.39
CA ILE A 55 18.23 -6.27 -0.80
C ILE A 55 18.45 -7.30 0.32
N VAL A 56 18.62 -6.86 1.56
CA VAL A 56 18.82 -7.73 2.74
C VAL A 56 17.62 -8.64 2.97
N PHE A 57 16.41 -8.20 2.61
CA PHE A 57 15.19 -9.01 2.72
C PHE A 57 14.88 -9.90 1.51
N LEU A 58 15.67 -9.86 0.43
CA LEU A 58 15.48 -10.77 -0.71
C LEU A 58 15.51 -12.25 -0.34
N PRO A 59 16.43 -12.75 0.51
CA PRO A 59 16.44 -14.17 0.89
C PRO A 59 15.16 -14.58 1.63
N LEU A 60 14.67 -13.73 2.55
CA LEU A 60 13.41 -13.96 3.26
C LEU A 60 12.22 -13.99 2.29
N ARG A 61 12.18 -13.06 1.32
CA ARG A 61 11.15 -13.06 0.26
C ARG A 61 11.20 -14.32 -0.58
N PHE A 62 12.38 -14.79 -0.97
CA PHE A 62 12.55 -16.01 -1.75
C PHE A 62 12.00 -17.25 -1.01
N ILE A 63 12.33 -17.40 0.27
CA ILE A 63 11.80 -18.49 1.09
C ILE A 63 10.29 -18.35 1.23
N SER A 64 9.78 -17.15 1.52
CA SER A 64 8.33 -16.90 1.63
C SER A 64 7.57 -17.24 0.35
N MET A 65 8.14 -16.96 -0.82
CA MET A 65 7.53 -17.31 -2.11
C MET A 65 7.46 -18.82 -2.30
N ARG A 66 8.53 -19.56 -1.98
CA ARG A 66 8.53 -21.03 -2.04
C ARG A 66 7.50 -21.67 -1.11
N LEU A 67 7.20 -21.03 0.01
CA LEU A 67 6.24 -21.52 1.00
C LEU A 67 4.81 -20.99 0.77
N SER A 68 4.61 -20.08 -0.18
CA SER A 68 3.34 -19.35 -0.39
C SER A 68 2.14 -20.23 -0.73
N GLN A 69 2.34 -21.34 -1.45
CA GLN A 69 1.28 -22.31 -1.75
C GLN A 69 0.78 -23.00 -0.49
N SER A 70 1.68 -23.47 0.36
CA SER A 70 1.32 -24.11 1.63
C SER A 70 0.60 -23.15 2.58
N PHE A 71 0.92 -21.84 2.51
CA PHE A 71 0.18 -20.81 3.22
C PHE A 71 -1.21 -20.57 2.68
N LYS A 72 -1.37 -20.43 1.35
CA LYS A 72 -2.69 -20.28 0.74
C LYS A 72 -3.58 -21.49 1.04
N ASP A 73 -3.03 -22.68 0.97
CA ASP A 73 -3.74 -23.93 1.30
C ASP A 73 -4.09 -24.02 2.80
N PHE A 74 -3.33 -23.36 3.67
CA PHE A 74 -3.62 -23.26 5.09
C PHE A 74 -4.69 -22.20 5.40
N GLU A 75 -4.58 -21.02 4.80
CA GLU A 75 -5.53 -19.92 4.88
C GLU A 75 -6.90 -20.36 4.36
N GLU A 76 -6.95 -21.03 3.20
CA GLU A 76 -8.19 -21.57 2.63
C GLU A 76 -8.82 -22.66 3.52
N LYS A 77 -8.00 -23.45 4.23
CA LYS A 77 -8.50 -24.42 5.23
C LYS A 77 -9.04 -23.72 6.48
N LEU A 78 -8.41 -22.65 6.93
CA LEU A 78 -8.88 -21.83 8.05
C LEU A 78 -10.20 -21.13 7.70
N ASP A 79 -10.31 -20.52 6.52
CA ASP A 79 -11.52 -19.83 6.05
C ASP A 79 -12.72 -20.77 5.87
N LYS A 80 -12.46 -22.05 5.56
CA LYS A 80 -13.50 -23.10 5.48
C LYS A 80 -13.87 -23.68 6.85
N THR A 81 -13.09 -23.40 7.89
CA THR A 81 -13.34 -23.85 9.26
C THR A 81 -14.24 -22.84 9.98
N LYS A 82 -15.20 -23.30 10.78
CA LYS A 82 -16.10 -22.41 11.55
C LYS A 82 -15.27 -21.49 12.47
N GLU A 83 -15.68 -20.22 12.61
CA GLU A 83 -14.95 -19.17 13.36
C GLU A 83 -14.53 -19.58 14.79
N GLY A 84 -15.27 -20.47 15.46
CA GLY A 84 -14.93 -20.99 16.80
C GLY A 84 -13.84 -22.08 16.83
N GLU A 85 -13.57 -22.75 15.70
CA GLU A 85 -12.62 -23.88 15.58
C GLU A 85 -11.29 -23.48 14.93
N GLN A 86 -11.23 -22.30 14.30
CA GLN A 86 -10.02 -21.77 13.65
C GLN A 86 -8.82 -21.67 14.59
N TYR A 87 -9.04 -21.20 15.82
CA TYR A 87 -8.00 -21.11 16.85
C TYR A 87 -7.45 -22.50 17.22
N PHE A 88 -8.32 -23.51 17.29
CA PHE A 88 -7.91 -24.88 17.60
C PHE A 88 -7.06 -25.47 16.47
N VAL A 89 -7.49 -25.34 15.22
CA VAL A 89 -6.74 -25.83 14.04
C VAL A 89 -5.38 -25.13 13.91
N PHE A 90 -5.33 -23.83 14.18
CA PHE A 90 -4.07 -23.08 14.21
C PHE A 90 -3.15 -23.59 15.32
N THR A 91 -3.66 -23.69 16.55
CA THR A 91 -2.88 -24.13 17.72
C THR A 91 -2.40 -25.58 17.56
N GLU A 92 -3.20 -26.44 16.95
CA GLU A 92 -2.83 -27.83 16.68
C GLU A 92 -1.67 -27.93 15.68
N ARG A 93 -1.69 -27.11 14.60
CA ARG A 93 -0.56 -27.05 13.65
C ARG A 93 0.71 -26.47 14.27
N VAL A 94 0.58 -25.44 15.11
CA VAL A 94 1.71 -24.88 15.87
C VAL A 94 2.29 -25.92 16.83
N LYS A 95 1.45 -26.66 17.56
CA LYS A 95 1.88 -27.76 18.44
C LYS A 95 2.54 -28.92 17.69
N LYS A 96 2.05 -29.23 16.48
CA LYS A 96 2.67 -30.20 15.57
C LYS A 96 4.01 -29.71 14.99
N GLY A 97 4.32 -28.43 15.15
CA GLY A 97 5.60 -27.84 14.77
C GLY A 97 5.73 -27.65 13.27
N ASP A 98 4.66 -27.25 12.59
CA ASP A 98 4.69 -26.95 11.16
C ASP A 98 5.76 -25.87 10.85
N PRO A 99 6.85 -26.21 10.11
CA PRO A 99 7.94 -25.27 9.83
C PRO A 99 7.46 -24.07 9.01
N MET A 100 6.35 -24.19 8.28
CA MET A 100 5.78 -23.09 7.51
C MET A 100 5.22 -22.04 8.46
N VAL A 101 4.37 -22.45 9.40
CA VAL A 101 3.79 -21.53 10.40
C VAL A 101 4.89 -20.85 11.21
N ALA A 102 5.94 -21.59 11.58
CA ALA A 102 7.09 -21.02 12.28
C ALA A 102 7.85 -19.99 11.42
N PHE A 103 8.07 -20.27 10.12
CA PHE A 103 8.71 -19.33 9.21
C PHE A 103 7.86 -18.07 8.98
N TYR A 104 6.53 -18.18 8.91
CA TYR A 104 5.64 -17.03 8.78
C TYR A 104 5.72 -16.10 9.99
N ILE A 105 5.62 -16.66 11.19
CA ILE A 105 5.78 -15.91 12.43
C ILE A 105 7.15 -15.24 12.46
N PHE A 106 8.20 -15.98 12.09
CA PHE A 106 9.55 -15.43 12.01
C PHE A 106 9.68 -14.28 11.02
N ASN A 107 9.22 -14.45 9.78
CA ASN A 107 9.25 -13.41 8.76
C ASN A 107 8.45 -12.17 9.20
N PHE A 108 7.26 -12.36 9.79
CA PHE A 108 6.46 -11.27 10.33
C PHE A 108 7.22 -10.50 11.43
N VAL A 109 7.78 -11.20 12.41
CA VAL A 109 8.52 -10.58 13.52
C VAL A 109 9.75 -9.83 13.03
N VAL A 110 10.54 -10.39 12.11
CA VAL A 110 11.72 -9.72 11.54
C VAL A 110 11.33 -8.44 10.80
N ASN A 111 10.28 -8.49 9.95
CA ASN A 111 9.78 -7.30 9.26
C ASN A 111 9.26 -6.24 10.24
N ALA A 112 8.53 -6.64 11.27
CA ALA A 112 8.04 -5.74 12.31
C ALA A 112 9.21 -5.06 13.06
N ILE A 113 10.24 -5.82 13.46
CA ILE A 113 11.45 -5.30 14.11
C ILE A 113 12.14 -4.26 13.24
N ALA A 114 12.30 -4.55 11.94
CA ALA A 114 12.91 -3.59 11.02
C ALA A 114 12.08 -2.32 10.85
N PHE A 115 10.76 -2.45 10.72
CA PHE A 115 9.85 -1.32 10.66
C PHE A 115 9.91 -0.45 11.92
N PHE A 116 9.86 -1.04 13.11
CA PHE A 116 9.98 -0.31 14.38
C PHE A 116 11.36 0.34 14.54
N SER A 117 12.43 -0.32 14.09
CA SER A 117 13.79 0.23 14.20
C SER A 117 13.99 1.40 13.25
N ALA A 118 13.50 1.30 12.01
CA ALA A 118 13.49 2.37 11.03
C ALA A 118 12.68 3.58 11.52
N GLY A 119 11.44 3.32 11.97
CA GLY A 119 10.57 4.35 12.54
C GLY A 119 11.21 5.03 13.74
N ARG A 120 11.76 4.27 14.69
CA ARG A 120 12.41 4.85 15.87
C ARG A 120 13.57 5.78 15.50
N ILE A 121 14.36 5.46 14.47
CA ILE A 121 15.44 6.34 14.03
C ILE A 121 14.86 7.63 13.48
N PHE A 122 13.96 7.58 12.49
CA PHE A 122 13.42 8.79 11.87
C PHE A 122 12.47 9.61 12.76
N LEU A 123 11.93 9.01 13.82
CA LEU A 123 11.09 9.70 14.82
C LEU A 123 11.89 10.33 15.95
N ILE A 124 13.08 9.80 16.27
CA ILE A 124 14.02 10.51 17.12
C ILE A 124 14.52 11.67 16.28
N ASP A 125 14.40 12.89 16.80
CA ASP A 125 14.93 14.09 16.13
C ASP A 125 16.46 14.09 16.23
N PHE A 126 17.11 13.11 15.59
CA PHE A 126 18.57 13.02 15.52
C PHE A 126 19.15 14.07 14.56
N TYR A 127 18.30 14.91 13.96
CA TYR A 127 18.70 16.05 13.18
C TYR A 127 19.04 17.23 14.08
N SER A 128 18.28 17.43 15.16
CA SER A 128 18.55 18.47 16.17
C SER A 128 19.28 17.94 17.41
N GLN A 129 19.09 16.67 17.78
CA GLN A 129 19.69 16.03 18.95
C GLN A 129 20.81 15.08 18.57
N LYS A 130 21.94 15.17 19.27
CA LYS A 130 23.05 14.25 19.07
C LYS A 130 22.65 12.84 19.52
N LEU A 131 22.80 11.85 18.64
CA LEU A 131 22.58 10.46 18.99
C LEU A 131 23.66 10.00 19.99
N ASP A 132 23.29 9.29 21.06
CA ASP A 132 24.31 8.71 21.95
C ASP A 132 25.25 7.79 21.13
N PRO A 133 26.59 8.03 21.14
CA PRO A 133 27.57 7.21 20.43
C PRO A 133 27.49 5.70 20.74
N ASN A 134 26.94 5.32 21.90
CA ASN A 134 26.71 3.91 22.27
C ASN A 134 25.77 3.18 21.31
N TYR A 135 24.90 3.91 20.61
CA TYR A 135 24.00 3.37 19.59
C TYR A 135 24.67 3.19 18.22
N LEU A 136 25.97 3.45 18.09
CA LEU A 136 26.75 3.18 16.90
C LEU A 136 27.75 2.05 17.14
N TYR A 137 28.05 1.28 16.11
CA TYR A 137 29.21 0.39 16.16
C TYR A 137 30.49 1.20 16.10
N LYS A 138 31.54 0.74 16.81
CA LYS A 138 32.81 1.46 16.97
C LYS A 138 33.52 1.78 15.65
N PHE A 139 33.23 1.02 14.59
CA PHE A 139 33.83 1.20 13.27
C PHE A 139 33.09 2.22 12.39
N ILE A 140 31.91 2.71 12.83
CA ILE A 140 31.18 3.75 12.10
C ILE A 140 31.67 5.12 12.56
N PRO A 141 32.09 6.00 11.64
CA PRO A 141 32.46 7.36 11.97
C PRO A 141 31.28 8.09 12.63
N TYR A 142 31.52 8.72 13.78
CA TYR A 142 30.50 9.55 14.40
C TYR A 142 30.33 10.83 13.55
N PRO A 143 29.10 11.18 13.16
CA PRO A 143 28.87 12.31 12.26
C PRO A 143 29.16 13.65 12.95
N GLN A 144 29.56 14.64 12.15
CA GLN A 144 29.61 16.02 12.62
C GLN A 144 28.21 16.63 12.58
N TYR A 145 27.83 17.30 13.67
CA TYR A 145 26.55 17.97 13.84
C TYR A 145 26.71 19.49 13.68
N PRO A 146 25.71 20.21 13.14
CA PRO A 146 24.44 19.69 12.60
C PRO A 146 24.66 18.89 11.32
N LEU A 147 23.79 17.89 11.09
CA LEU A 147 23.87 17.05 9.89
C LEU A 147 23.53 17.88 8.65
N VAL A 148 24.20 17.60 7.52
CA VAL A 148 24.04 18.33 6.25
C VAL A 148 23.29 17.48 5.20
N GLY A 149 22.77 18.15 4.17
CA GLY A 149 22.02 17.47 3.12
C GLY A 149 20.61 17.04 3.55
N THR A 150 19.99 17.82 4.44
CA THR A 150 18.59 17.67 4.87
C THR A 150 17.60 18.08 3.78
N ASP A 151 18.01 18.93 2.85
CA ASP A 151 17.14 19.46 1.80
C ASP A 151 17.02 18.46 0.65
N PHE A 152 15.89 17.77 0.59
CA PHE A 152 15.56 16.89 -0.51
C PHE A 152 14.94 17.69 -1.65
N HIS A 153 15.56 17.57 -2.83
CA HIS A 153 15.13 18.27 -4.05
C HIS A 153 14.41 17.27 -4.95
N PHE A 154 13.10 17.46 -5.11
CA PHE A 154 12.26 16.59 -5.93
C PHE A 154 11.71 17.38 -7.13
N PRO A 155 11.93 16.92 -8.38
CA PRO A 155 11.30 17.54 -9.54
C PRO A 155 9.78 17.34 -9.45
N PHE A 156 9.07 18.45 -9.34
CA PHE A 156 7.61 18.47 -9.21
C PHE A 156 7.00 19.48 -10.18
N PHE A 157 5.67 19.58 -10.16
CA PHE A 157 4.95 20.57 -10.94
C PHE A 157 4.18 21.47 -9.98
N LYS A 158 4.34 22.78 -10.15
CA LYS A 158 3.49 23.76 -9.48
C LYS A 158 2.36 24.12 -10.42
N ILE A 159 1.14 24.08 -9.89
CA ILE A 159 -0.02 24.64 -10.59
C ILE A 159 0.15 26.16 -10.54
N THR A 160 0.45 26.78 -11.68
CA THR A 160 0.64 28.24 -11.79
C THR A 160 -0.68 28.95 -11.97
N GLU A 161 -1.57 28.34 -12.74
CA GLU A 161 -2.89 28.89 -13.03
C GLU A 161 -3.98 27.84 -12.79
N THR A 162 -5.00 28.25 -12.06
CA THR A 162 -6.24 27.49 -11.87
C THR A 162 -7.37 28.20 -12.57
N PHE A 163 -8.12 27.48 -13.40
CA PHE A 163 -9.38 27.95 -13.91
C PHE A 163 -10.47 27.67 -12.87
N SER A 164 -11.14 28.74 -12.48
CA SER A 164 -12.28 28.64 -11.58
C SER A 164 -13.56 28.75 -12.40
N LEU A 165 -14.33 27.66 -12.47
CA LEU A 165 -15.66 27.72 -13.09
C LEU A 165 -16.51 28.75 -12.35
N SER A 166 -17.33 29.48 -13.10
CA SER A 166 -18.26 30.44 -12.52
C SER A 166 -19.26 29.71 -11.61
N TRP A 167 -19.64 30.36 -10.51
CA TRP A 167 -20.63 29.80 -9.58
C TRP A 167 -21.94 29.46 -10.29
N SER A 168 -22.35 30.26 -11.27
CA SER A 168 -23.54 29.97 -12.09
C SER A 168 -23.41 28.65 -12.83
N THR A 169 -22.27 28.36 -13.46
CA THR A 169 -22.06 27.07 -14.15
C THR A 169 -22.03 25.90 -13.18
N ILE A 170 -21.36 26.03 -12.02
CA ILE A 170 -21.30 24.96 -11.01
C ILE A 170 -22.71 24.66 -10.46
N PHE A 171 -23.48 25.70 -10.11
CA PHE A 171 -24.85 25.52 -9.63
C PHE A 171 -25.78 25.01 -10.73
N LEU A 172 -25.57 25.38 -11.99
CA LEU A 172 -26.36 24.87 -13.11
C LEU A 172 -26.09 23.38 -13.36
N ILE A 173 -24.83 22.95 -13.28
CA ILE A 173 -24.46 21.53 -13.34
C ILE A 173 -25.14 20.76 -12.20
N TRP A 174 -25.04 21.27 -10.96
CA TRP A 174 -25.69 20.63 -9.81
C TRP A 174 -27.21 20.62 -9.92
N LEU A 175 -27.81 21.74 -10.30
CA LEU A 175 -29.25 21.82 -10.54
C LEU A 175 -29.67 20.79 -11.60
N GLY A 176 -28.94 20.69 -12.71
CA GLY A 176 -29.14 19.69 -13.75
C GLY A 176 -29.07 18.26 -13.22
N ILE A 177 -28.05 17.92 -12.41
CA ILE A 177 -27.92 16.62 -11.75
C ILE A 177 -29.12 16.37 -10.82
N THR A 178 -29.49 17.34 -10.01
CA THR A 178 -30.61 17.21 -9.04
C THR A 178 -31.93 17.03 -9.77
N VAL A 179 -32.19 17.80 -10.81
CA VAL A 179 -33.37 17.70 -11.68
C VAL A 179 -33.38 16.35 -12.40
N PHE A 180 -32.25 15.90 -12.94
CA PHE A 180 -32.13 14.59 -13.56
C PHE A 180 -32.52 13.46 -12.59
N PHE A 181 -31.98 13.46 -11.38
CA PHE A 181 -32.36 12.47 -10.36
C PHE A 181 -33.81 12.63 -9.90
N ALA A 182 -34.35 13.85 -9.83
CA ALA A 182 -35.75 14.10 -9.50
C ALA A 182 -36.69 13.54 -10.59
N VAL A 183 -36.37 13.76 -11.87
CA VAL A 183 -37.10 13.19 -13.02
C VAL A 183 -37.01 11.67 -13.01
N LEU A 184 -35.82 11.11 -12.79
CA LEU A 184 -35.63 9.66 -12.65
C LEU A 184 -36.49 9.09 -11.52
N LYS A 185 -36.60 9.79 -10.39
CA LYS A 185 -37.47 9.42 -9.24
C LYS A 185 -38.95 9.51 -9.57
N LEU A 186 -39.36 10.51 -10.34
CA LEU A 186 -40.73 10.70 -10.79
C LEU A 186 -41.14 9.62 -11.79
N LEU A 187 -40.31 9.38 -12.81
CA LEU A 187 -40.49 8.29 -13.77
C LEU A 187 -40.55 6.94 -13.05
N TRP A 188 -39.64 6.69 -12.11
CA TRP A 188 -39.68 5.48 -11.30
C TRP A 188 -40.97 5.34 -10.49
N ARG A 189 -41.53 6.44 -9.96
CA ARG A 189 -42.79 6.42 -9.21
C ARG A 189 -43.98 6.02 -10.09
N VAL A 190 -44.04 6.52 -11.33
CA VAL A 190 -45.08 6.16 -12.32
C VAL A 190 -44.92 4.71 -12.76
N VAL A 191 -43.69 4.32 -13.12
CA VAL A 191 -43.33 2.97 -13.58
C VAL A 191 -43.53 1.92 -12.48
N ARG A 192 -43.27 2.27 -11.21
CA ARG A 192 -43.52 1.40 -10.06
C ARG A 192 -45.01 1.03 -9.90
N GLY A 193 -45.92 1.94 -10.24
CA GLY A 193 -47.37 1.66 -10.23
C GLY A 193 -47.73 0.56 -11.24
N LEU A 194 -47.19 0.66 -12.44
CA LEU A 194 -47.40 -0.28 -13.55
C LEU A 194 -46.70 -1.64 -13.34
N LEU A 195 -45.56 -1.67 -12.65
CA LEU A 195 -44.72 -2.86 -12.50
C LEU A 195 -44.88 -3.60 -11.17
N SER A 196 -45.83 -3.20 -10.32
CA SER A 196 -45.99 -3.71 -8.95
C SER A 196 -46.25 -5.22 -8.84
N LYS A 197 -46.72 -5.88 -9.90
CA LYS A 197 -47.07 -7.31 -9.91
C LYS A 197 -46.01 -8.25 -10.51
N ASN A 198 -44.91 -7.73 -11.07
CA ASN A 198 -43.97 -8.55 -11.83
C ASN A 198 -42.72 -8.94 -11.02
N GLN A 199 -42.60 -10.23 -10.65
CA GLN A 199 -41.48 -10.73 -9.84
C GLN A 199 -40.12 -10.63 -10.54
N LYS A 200 -40.05 -10.63 -11.88
CA LYS A 200 -38.77 -10.49 -12.61
C LYS A 200 -38.11 -9.12 -12.44
N LEU A 201 -38.87 -8.10 -12.02
CA LEU A 201 -38.40 -6.71 -11.87
C LEU A 201 -38.09 -6.30 -10.43
N LEU A 202 -38.22 -7.24 -9.47
CA LEU A 202 -37.84 -7.04 -8.07
C LEU A 202 -36.35 -6.66 -7.92
N GLY A 203 -35.46 -7.30 -8.70
CA GLY A 203 -34.03 -7.00 -8.69
C GLY A 203 -33.71 -5.58 -9.14
N VAL A 204 -34.40 -5.08 -10.18
CA VAL A 204 -34.26 -3.70 -10.67
C VAL A 204 -34.71 -2.71 -9.60
N ARG A 205 -35.81 -3.01 -8.90
CA ARG A 205 -36.31 -2.18 -7.79
C ARG A 205 -35.35 -2.12 -6.60
N ILE A 206 -34.75 -3.24 -6.22
CA ILE A 206 -33.77 -3.30 -5.12
C ILE A 206 -32.52 -2.50 -5.49
N ASN A 207 -31.99 -2.67 -6.70
CA ASN A 207 -30.82 -1.92 -7.17
C ASN A 207 -31.09 -0.42 -7.29
N TYR A 208 -32.26 -0.02 -7.80
CA TYR A 208 -32.65 1.40 -7.88
C TYR A 208 -32.74 2.05 -6.49
N ASN A 209 -33.42 1.39 -5.54
CA ASN A 209 -33.52 1.91 -4.17
C ASN A 209 -32.15 1.98 -3.48
N ARG A 210 -31.28 0.98 -3.69
CA ARG A 210 -29.91 1.00 -3.18
C ARG A 210 -29.11 2.16 -3.78
N LEU A 211 -29.22 2.39 -5.09
CA LEU A 211 -28.56 3.51 -5.77
C LEU A 211 -29.06 4.87 -5.24
N MET A 212 -30.37 5.04 -5.08
CA MET A 212 -30.94 6.27 -4.53
C MET A 212 -30.54 6.52 -3.06
N LEU A 213 -30.42 5.47 -2.25
CA LEU A 213 -29.91 5.57 -0.87
C LEU A 213 -28.43 5.99 -0.84
N THR A 214 -27.60 5.38 -1.69
CA THR A 214 -26.17 5.72 -1.77
C THR A 214 -25.96 7.15 -2.26
N VAL A 215 -26.64 7.55 -3.34
CA VAL A 215 -26.51 8.91 -3.90
C VAL A 215 -27.12 9.96 -2.96
N GLY A 216 -28.24 9.63 -2.32
CA GLY A 216 -28.89 10.53 -1.34
C GLY A 216 -28.06 10.74 -0.07
N GLY A 217 -27.37 9.70 0.42
CA GLY A 217 -26.53 9.79 1.62
C GLY A 217 -25.22 10.56 1.41
N PHE A 218 -24.70 10.61 0.18
CA PHE A 218 -23.42 11.27 -0.14
C PHE A 218 -23.56 12.58 -0.93
N GLY A 219 -24.79 13.00 -1.27
CA GLY A 219 -25.02 14.15 -2.16
C GLY A 219 -24.37 15.45 -1.70
N VAL A 220 -24.44 15.76 -0.40
CA VAL A 220 -23.81 16.97 0.17
C VAL A 220 -22.29 16.87 0.12
N THR A 221 -21.72 15.72 0.48
CA THR A 221 -20.27 15.50 0.43
C THR A 221 -19.73 15.60 -0.99
N LEU A 222 -20.43 15.02 -1.96
CA LEU A 222 -20.09 15.13 -3.39
C LEU A 222 -20.21 16.57 -3.89
N LEU A 223 -21.21 17.32 -3.42
CA LEU A 223 -21.35 18.73 -3.75
C LEU A 223 -20.16 19.53 -3.24
N VAL A 224 -19.80 19.41 -1.96
CA VAL A 224 -18.64 20.11 -1.40
C VAL A 224 -17.35 19.72 -2.13
N ALA A 225 -17.10 18.43 -2.33
CA ALA A 225 -15.91 17.95 -3.05
C ALA A 225 -15.86 18.47 -4.50
N SER A 226 -16.98 18.41 -5.22
CA SER A 226 -17.05 18.89 -6.60
C SER A 226 -16.88 20.40 -6.69
N VAL A 227 -17.40 21.19 -5.74
CA VAL A 227 -17.18 22.64 -5.71
C VAL A 227 -15.70 22.94 -5.55
N ILE A 228 -15.01 22.24 -4.64
CA ILE A 228 -13.56 22.40 -4.46
C ILE A 228 -12.81 22.07 -5.76
N ILE A 229 -13.14 20.96 -6.41
CA ILE A 229 -12.47 20.53 -7.66
C ILE A 229 -12.77 21.50 -8.81
N LEU A 230 -14.04 21.81 -9.06
CA LEU A 230 -14.47 22.65 -10.19
C LEU A 230 -14.03 24.12 -10.05
N ARG A 231 -13.76 24.58 -8.83
CA ARG A 231 -13.20 25.91 -8.58
C ARG A 231 -11.68 25.97 -8.71
N ASN A 232 -10.99 24.84 -8.67
CA ASN A 232 -9.53 24.75 -8.66
C ASN A 232 -9.01 23.81 -9.76
N ILE A 233 -9.57 23.91 -10.98
CA ILE A 233 -9.12 23.08 -12.10
C ILE A 233 -7.75 23.58 -12.55
N PRO A 234 -6.69 22.76 -12.50
CA PRO A 234 -5.37 23.18 -12.95
C PRO A 234 -5.36 23.32 -14.48
N VAL A 235 -4.89 24.46 -15.00
CA VAL A 235 -4.76 24.72 -16.45
C VAL A 235 -3.30 24.63 -16.88
N GLU A 236 -2.42 25.24 -16.10
CA GLU A 236 -1.00 25.29 -16.40
C GLU A 236 -0.15 24.69 -15.29
N PHE A 237 0.87 23.95 -15.71
CA PHE A 237 1.86 23.32 -14.86
C PHE A 237 3.22 23.88 -15.21
N ALA A 238 3.89 24.52 -14.25
CA ALA A 238 5.28 24.89 -14.38
C ALA A 238 6.17 23.85 -13.70
N PRO A 239 7.32 23.48 -14.29
CA PRO A 239 8.31 22.67 -13.59
C PRO A 239 8.78 23.43 -12.35
N TRP A 240 8.70 22.78 -11.20
CA TRP A 240 9.08 23.35 -9.92
C TRP A 240 9.89 22.34 -9.14
N LEU A 241 11.06 22.76 -8.66
CA LEU A 241 11.86 21.93 -7.77
C LEU A 241 11.30 22.07 -6.36
N LEU A 242 10.58 21.05 -5.89
CA LEU A 242 10.11 20.98 -4.52
C LEU A 242 11.32 20.77 -3.60
N VAL A 243 11.53 21.68 -2.67
CA VAL A 243 12.55 21.54 -1.62
C VAL A 243 11.84 21.15 -0.33
N ALA A 244 12.15 19.95 0.16
CA ALA A 244 11.62 19.45 1.42
C ALA A 244 12.75 19.28 2.42
N ASP A 245 12.70 20.07 3.50
CA ASP A 245 13.56 19.88 4.67
C ASP A 245 13.12 18.60 5.40
N LEU A 246 13.95 17.56 5.34
CA LEU A 246 13.67 16.25 5.93
C LEU A 246 13.57 16.25 7.46
N THR A 247 14.00 17.33 8.12
CA THR A 247 13.92 17.48 9.58
C THR A 247 12.56 17.96 10.06
N ARG A 248 11.71 18.44 9.15
CA ARG A 248 10.40 19.02 9.44
C ARG A 248 9.30 18.30 8.69
N GLN A 249 8.07 18.58 9.07
CA GLN A 249 6.87 18.18 8.32
C GLN A 249 6.72 19.05 7.07
N ASN A 250 6.23 18.48 5.96
CA ASN A 250 5.99 19.20 4.72
C ASN A 250 4.68 18.74 4.09
N THR A 251 3.61 19.52 4.25
CA THR A 251 2.26 19.18 3.76
C THR A 251 2.20 18.75 2.29
N VAL A 252 3.06 19.29 1.42
CA VAL A 252 3.12 18.91 0.00
C VAL A 252 3.66 17.48 -0.14
N MET A 253 4.75 17.15 0.56
CA MET A 253 5.31 15.80 0.59
C MET A 253 4.33 14.80 1.23
N ASN A 254 3.60 15.21 2.27
CA ASN A 254 2.59 14.40 2.94
C ASN A 254 1.44 14.05 1.98
N THR A 255 1.03 15.03 1.17
CA THR A 255 0.01 14.85 0.12
C THR A 255 0.51 13.91 -0.98
N ILE A 256 1.75 14.09 -1.45
CA ILE A 256 2.37 13.21 -2.45
C ILE A 256 2.43 11.77 -1.92
N THR A 257 2.84 11.58 -0.67
CA THR A 257 2.90 10.27 -0.01
C THR A 257 1.52 9.63 0.07
N ALA A 258 0.50 10.37 0.52
CA ALA A 258 -0.87 9.85 0.59
C ALA A 258 -1.42 9.40 -0.78
N ILE A 259 -1.14 10.17 -1.83
CA ILE A 259 -1.48 9.80 -3.21
C ILE A 259 -0.68 8.58 -3.65
N GLY A 260 0.62 8.53 -3.34
CA GLY A 260 1.50 7.39 -3.60
C GLY A 260 0.98 6.10 -2.95
N THR A 261 0.60 6.15 -1.67
CA THR A 261 0.01 5.02 -0.94
C THR A 261 -1.29 4.57 -1.60
N PHE A 262 -2.18 5.52 -1.94
CA PHE A 262 -3.43 5.21 -2.64
C PHE A 262 -3.18 4.48 -3.97
N LEU A 263 -2.30 5.01 -4.80
CA LEU A 263 -1.95 4.44 -6.11
C LEU A 263 -1.28 3.08 -5.96
N THR A 264 -0.38 2.92 -4.98
CA THR A 264 0.31 1.65 -4.69
C THR A 264 -0.69 0.57 -4.29
N VAL A 265 -1.63 0.87 -3.40
CA VAL A 265 -2.67 -0.08 -2.96
C VAL A 265 -3.61 -0.44 -4.10
N MET A 266 -4.00 0.55 -4.92
CA MET A 266 -4.83 0.33 -6.11
C MET A 266 -4.12 -0.56 -7.13
N HIS A 267 -2.86 -0.28 -7.43
CA HIS A 267 -2.04 -1.08 -8.33
C HIS A 267 -1.87 -2.51 -7.81
N ALA A 268 -1.47 -2.68 -6.54
CA ALA A 268 -1.31 -3.98 -5.92
C ALA A 268 -2.60 -4.82 -5.94
N SER A 269 -3.72 -4.18 -5.63
CA SER A 269 -5.04 -4.80 -5.67
C SER A 269 -5.42 -5.23 -7.08
N TYR A 270 -5.25 -4.34 -8.06
CA TYR A 270 -5.57 -4.61 -9.45
C TYR A 270 -4.77 -5.79 -9.99
N THR A 271 -3.45 -5.81 -9.78
CA THR A 271 -2.57 -6.90 -10.20
C THR A 271 -2.99 -8.23 -9.57
N ARG A 272 -3.26 -8.25 -8.25
CA ARG A 272 -3.69 -9.46 -7.54
C ARG A 272 -5.03 -9.97 -8.07
N HIS A 273 -6.00 -9.09 -8.27
CA HIS A 273 -7.32 -9.49 -8.75
C HIS A 273 -7.28 -9.95 -10.22
N ARG A 274 -6.40 -9.40 -11.06
CA ARG A 274 -6.15 -9.91 -12.43
C ARG A 274 -5.58 -11.33 -12.44
N ILE A 275 -4.69 -11.65 -11.49
CA ILE A 275 -4.18 -13.03 -11.33
C ILE A 275 -5.32 -13.98 -10.94
N ASP A 276 -6.19 -13.57 -10.01
CA ASP A 276 -7.36 -14.37 -9.63
C ASP A 276 -8.31 -14.61 -10.82
N VAL A 277 -8.50 -13.60 -11.68
CA VAL A 277 -9.27 -13.71 -12.93
C VAL A 277 -8.66 -14.76 -13.85
N ALA A 278 -7.36 -14.68 -14.14
CA ALA A 278 -6.69 -15.64 -15.02
C ALA A 278 -6.77 -17.09 -14.48
N ILE A 279 -6.73 -17.27 -13.15
CA ILE A 279 -6.91 -18.59 -12.51
C ILE A 279 -8.36 -19.07 -12.65
N ALA A 280 -9.35 -18.18 -12.50
CA ALA A 280 -10.76 -18.51 -12.62
C ALA A 280 -11.14 -18.88 -14.06
N GLU A 281 -10.60 -18.18 -15.06
CA GLU A 281 -10.76 -18.50 -16.48
C GLU A 281 -10.20 -19.88 -16.80
N LYS A 282 -8.99 -20.20 -16.31
CA LYS A 282 -8.39 -21.54 -16.44
C LYS A 282 -9.21 -22.65 -15.78
N LYS A 283 -10.04 -22.32 -14.79
CA LYS A 283 -10.98 -23.25 -14.14
C LYS A 283 -12.34 -23.35 -14.83
N GLY A 284 -12.53 -22.67 -15.97
CA GLY A 284 -13.78 -22.69 -16.73
C GLY A 284 -14.92 -21.95 -16.05
N ILE A 285 -14.64 -21.00 -15.15
CA ILE A 285 -15.69 -20.20 -14.50
C ILE A 285 -16.27 -19.20 -15.53
N PRO A 286 -17.60 -19.06 -15.62
CA PRO A 286 -18.23 -18.10 -16.53
C PRO A 286 -17.75 -16.66 -16.32
N SER A 287 -17.43 -15.96 -17.42
CA SER A 287 -16.87 -14.60 -17.41
C SER A 287 -17.76 -13.56 -16.73
N ASP A 288 -19.08 -13.74 -16.73
CA ASP A 288 -20.04 -12.88 -16.04
C ASP A 288 -19.89 -12.95 -14.51
N ILE A 289 -19.64 -14.15 -13.98
CA ILE A 289 -19.35 -14.38 -12.55
C ILE A 289 -17.99 -13.78 -12.21
N ILE A 290 -16.98 -14.02 -13.05
CA ILE A 290 -15.62 -13.49 -12.87
C ILE A 290 -15.65 -11.96 -12.81
N TYR A 291 -16.31 -11.31 -13.78
CA TYR A 291 -16.41 -9.85 -13.82
C TYR A 291 -17.13 -9.28 -12.60
N LYS A 292 -18.23 -9.92 -12.17
CA LYS A 292 -18.98 -9.51 -10.98
C LYS A 292 -18.13 -9.57 -9.71
N VAL A 293 -17.37 -10.66 -9.52
CA VAL A 293 -16.47 -10.84 -8.37
C VAL A 293 -15.31 -9.85 -8.43
N PHE A 294 -14.69 -9.68 -9.60
CA PHE A 294 -13.61 -8.71 -9.82
C PHE A 294 -14.05 -7.29 -9.47
N LYS A 295 -15.20 -6.86 -9.98
CA LYS A 295 -15.75 -5.52 -9.68
C LYS A 295 -15.99 -5.33 -8.17
N GLY A 296 -16.60 -6.31 -7.51
CA GLY A 296 -16.83 -6.24 -6.06
C GLY A 296 -15.53 -6.14 -5.25
N LYS A 297 -14.51 -6.93 -5.64
CA LYS A 297 -13.17 -6.85 -5.02
C LYS A 297 -12.50 -5.49 -5.27
N MET A 298 -12.61 -4.93 -6.48
CA MET A 298 -12.07 -3.61 -6.80
C MET A 298 -12.75 -2.48 -6.05
N GLU A 299 -14.07 -2.52 -5.87
CA GLU A 299 -14.80 -1.54 -5.04
C GLU A 299 -14.32 -1.55 -3.59
N GLN A 300 -14.07 -2.74 -3.03
CA GLN A 300 -13.51 -2.86 -1.68
C GLN A 300 -12.07 -2.36 -1.60
N SER A 301 -11.24 -2.72 -2.58
CA SER A 301 -9.85 -2.24 -2.68
C SER A 301 -9.78 -0.72 -2.79
N PHE A 302 -10.68 -0.08 -3.54
CA PHE A 302 -10.75 1.37 -3.63
C PHE A 302 -11.06 2.01 -2.27
N LYS A 303 -12.05 1.49 -1.53
CA LYS A 303 -12.36 1.99 -0.18
C LYS A 303 -11.16 1.86 0.76
N ASN A 304 -10.50 0.71 0.74
CA ASN A 304 -9.31 0.47 1.54
C ASN A 304 -8.17 1.43 1.16
N ALA A 305 -7.95 1.66 -0.15
CA ALA A 305 -6.95 2.60 -0.63
C ALA A 305 -7.23 4.04 -0.16
N VAL A 306 -8.49 4.48 -0.20
CA VAL A 306 -8.88 5.82 0.31
C VAL A 306 -8.61 5.92 1.81
N ILE A 307 -9.02 4.92 2.60
CA ILE A 307 -8.78 4.91 4.05
C ILE A 307 -7.28 4.93 4.36
N LEU A 308 -6.48 4.12 3.66
CA LEU A 308 -5.04 4.06 3.84
C LEU A 308 -4.35 5.35 3.41
N GLY A 309 -4.76 5.97 2.29
CA GLY A 309 -4.23 7.26 1.85
C GLY A 309 -4.53 8.39 2.84
N ILE A 310 -5.78 8.46 3.35
CA ILE A 310 -6.14 9.43 4.39
C ILE A 310 -5.35 9.15 5.69
N GLY A 311 -5.25 7.89 6.10
CA GLY A 311 -4.47 7.49 7.27
C GLY A 311 -3.00 7.86 7.13
N ALA A 312 -2.41 7.63 5.95
CA ALA A 312 -1.05 8.04 5.63
C ALA A 312 -0.91 9.57 5.80
N PHE A 313 -1.76 10.39 5.17
CA PHE A 313 -1.72 11.85 5.30
C PHE A 313 -1.78 12.34 6.76
N LEU A 314 -2.68 11.74 7.56
CA LEU A 314 -2.86 12.14 8.96
C LEU A 314 -1.67 11.77 9.84
N ILE A 315 -1.06 10.61 9.60
CA ILE A 315 0.13 10.16 10.33
C ILE A 315 1.37 10.95 9.87
N THR A 316 1.52 11.19 8.57
CA THR A 316 2.66 11.94 8.01
C THR A 316 2.66 13.40 8.46
N ASN A 317 1.48 14.00 8.65
CA ASN A 317 1.34 15.32 9.30
C ASN A 317 1.85 15.38 10.75
N GLN A 318 2.23 14.27 11.38
CA GLN A 318 2.75 14.25 12.74
C GLN A 318 4.24 13.93 12.82
N ILE A 319 4.91 13.64 11.69
CA ILE A 319 6.26 13.08 11.67
C ILE A 319 7.18 13.80 10.68
N PRO A 320 8.52 13.74 10.83
CA PRO A 320 9.44 14.39 9.89
C PRO A 320 9.42 13.77 8.50
N CYS A 321 9.66 14.58 7.45
CA CYS A 321 9.69 14.14 6.06
C CYS A 321 10.78 13.11 5.73
N ALA A 322 11.81 12.96 6.57
CA ALA A 322 12.75 11.85 6.46
C ALA A 322 12.07 10.48 6.49
N PHE A 323 11.08 10.31 7.38
CA PHE A 323 10.32 9.08 7.46
C PHE A 323 9.48 8.88 6.19
N GLU A 324 8.83 9.94 5.71
CA GLU A 324 8.03 9.91 4.47
C GLU A 324 8.85 9.54 3.26
N LEU A 325 10.05 10.11 3.11
CA LEU A 325 10.96 9.78 2.03
C LEU A 325 11.34 8.29 2.06
N SER A 326 11.54 7.72 3.26
CA SER A 326 11.77 6.29 3.43
C SER A 326 10.55 5.47 3.00
N VAL A 327 9.34 5.85 3.43
CA VAL A 327 8.08 5.19 3.03
C VAL A 327 7.86 5.26 1.51
N ALA A 328 8.00 6.44 0.91
CA ALA A 328 7.88 6.64 -0.53
C ALA A 328 8.90 5.77 -1.30
N THR A 329 10.11 5.63 -0.78
CA THR A 329 11.12 4.71 -1.35
C THR A 329 10.62 3.27 -1.33
N PHE A 330 10.03 2.82 -0.22
CA PHE A 330 9.45 1.47 -0.14
C PHE A 330 8.28 1.28 -1.11
N GLU A 331 7.41 2.27 -1.25
CA GLU A 331 6.27 2.22 -2.17
C GLU A 331 6.73 2.14 -3.64
N VAL A 332 7.68 3.00 -4.03
CA VAL A 332 8.27 2.97 -5.37
C VAL A 332 8.96 1.63 -5.63
N LEU A 333 9.78 1.14 -4.69
CA LEU A 333 10.43 -0.16 -4.83
C LEU A 333 9.43 -1.31 -4.89
N TYR A 334 8.29 -1.20 -4.20
CA TYR A 334 7.22 -2.18 -4.28
C TYR A 334 6.52 -2.17 -5.64
N ILE A 335 6.20 -1.00 -6.19
CA ILE A 335 5.65 -0.87 -7.55
C ILE A 335 6.63 -1.41 -8.60
N LEU A 336 7.93 -1.19 -8.40
CA LEU A 336 8.97 -1.67 -9.29
C LEU A 336 9.33 -3.15 -9.08
N SER A 337 8.96 -3.75 -7.94
CA SER A 337 9.33 -5.14 -7.58
C SER A 337 8.92 -6.15 -8.65
N PRO A 338 7.69 -6.14 -9.21
CA PRO A 338 7.28 -7.04 -10.29
C PRO A 338 8.19 -6.99 -11.52
N TYR A 339 8.79 -5.82 -11.79
CA TYR A 339 9.61 -5.57 -12.97
C TYR A 339 11.12 -5.76 -12.71
N THR A 340 11.54 -5.84 -11.44
CA THR A 340 12.95 -5.87 -11.03
C THR A 340 13.24 -7.12 -10.19
N PHE A 341 13.04 -7.04 -8.88
CA PHE A 341 13.38 -8.08 -7.93
C PHE A 341 12.60 -9.37 -8.16
N ASP A 342 11.32 -9.29 -8.49
CA ASP A 342 10.48 -10.46 -8.72
C ASP A 342 10.91 -11.20 -10.00
N LYS A 343 11.40 -10.49 -11.03
CA LYS A 343 11.99 -11.13 -12.22
C LYS A 343 13.27 -11.89 -11.87
N ILE A 344 14.13 -11.32 -11.03
CA ILE A 344 15.35 -12.00 -10.56
C ILE A 344 14.97 -13.25 -9.75
N LEU A 345 13.96 -13.15 -8.90
CA LEU A 345 13.47 -14.27 -8.08
C LEU A 345 12.89 -15.40 -8.95
N VAL A 346 12.11 -15.05 -9.97
CA VAL A 346 11.56 -16.02 -10.95
C VAL A 346 12.68 -16.66 -11.78
N GLY A 347 13.67 -15.88 -12.22
CA GLY A 347 14.85 -16.38 -12.94
C GLY A 347 15.72 -17.31 -12.12
N ALA A 348 15.79 -17.12 -10.79
CA ALA A 348 16.51 -17.97 -9.85
C ALA A 348 15.75 -19.27 -9.46
N GLY A 349 14.72 -19.65 -10.21
CA GLY A 349 14.01 -20.92 -10.05
C GLY A 349 12.88 -20.90 -9.02
N ALA A 350 12.35 -19.73 -8.64
CA ALA A 350 11.09 -19.65 -7.91
C ALA A 350 9.91 -19.73 -8.90
N LYS A 351 9.45 -20.94 -9.25
CA LYS A 351 8.15 -21.11 -9.92
C LYS A 351 7.30 -22.21 -9.28
N GLU A 352 6.08 -21.82 -8.88
CA GLU A 352 4.86 -22.34 -9.50
C GLU A 352 3.66 -21.38 -9.29
N LYS A 353 2.95 -21.09 -10.39
CA LYS A 353 1.63 -20.42 -10.52
C LYS A 353 1.44 -18.92 -10.21
N MET A 354 2.28 -18.21 -9.44
CA MET A 354 2.25 -16.73 -9.45
C MET A 354 3.05 -16.14 -10.63
N GLY A 355 4.13 -16.81 -11.04
CA GLY A 355 5.02 -16.33 -12.11
C GLY A 355 4.37 -16.31 -13.50
N GLU A 356 3.52 -17.27 -13.87
CA GLU A 356 2.91 -17.26 -15.22
C GLU A 356 1.83 -16.19 -15.38
N ALA A 357 1.05 -15.89 -14.34
CA ALA A 357 0.03 -14.84 -14.41
C ALA A 357 0.64 -13.44 -14.24
N VAL A 358 1.66 -13.28 -13.40
CA VAL A 358 2.38 -11.99 -13.26
C VAL A 358 3.24 -11.70 -14.48
N VAL A 359 3.89 -12.71 -15.08
CA VAL A 359 4.66 -12.54 -16.33
C VAL A 359 3.71 -12.29 -17.51
N ALA A 360 2.58 -12.98 -17.62
CA ALA A 360 1.59 -12.70 -18.67
C ALA A 360 1.01 -11.26 -18.57
N VAL A 361 0.72 -10.78 -17.35
CA VAL A 361 0.26 -9.39 -17.15
C VAL A 361 1.39 -8.38 -17.39
N ALA A 362 2.64 -8.69 -17.03
CA ALA A 362 3.79 -7.82 -17.32
C ALA A 362 4.14 -7.78 -18.81
N GLU A 363 3.92 -8.89 -19.54
CA GLU A 363 4.07 -8.98 -21.00
C GLU A 363 2.92 -8.26 -21.74
N GLU A 364 1.67 -8.38 -21.29
CA GLU A 364 0.54 -7.60 -21.82
C GLU A 364 0.76 -6.09 -21.68
N VAL A 365 1.17 -5.61 -20.50
CA VAL A 365 1.41 -4.18 -20.23
C VAL A 365 2.65 -3.65 -20.97
N SER A 366 3.64 -4.51 -21.25
CA SER A 366 4.80 -4.15 -22.07
C SER A 366 4.45 -4.13 -23.56
N ALA A 367 3.55 -5.01 -24.03
CA ALA A 367 3.09 -5.05 -25.41
C ALA A 367 2.20 -3.85 -25.77
N GLU A 368 1.38 -3.38 -24.83
CA GLU A 368 0.52 -2.20 -24.98
C GLU A 368 1.30 -0.87 -25.11
N LYS A 369 2.60 -0.85 -24.76
CA LYS A 369 3.52 0.29 -24.99
C LYS A 369 4.22 0.25 -26.36
N THR A 370 3.95 -0.74 -27.19
CA THR A 370 4.59 -0.92 -28.51
C THR A 370 3.60 -0.75 -29.67
N ILE A 371 2.43 -0.16 -29.42
CA ILE A 371 1.43 0.22 -30.43
C ILE A 371 1.33 1.74 -30.52
#